data_AF-A0A970ZGZ0-F1
#
_entry.id   AF-A0A970ZGZ0-F1
#
_cell.length_a   1.000
_cell.length_b   1.000
_cell.length_c   1.000
_cell.angle_alpha   90.00
_cell.angle_beta   90.00
_cell.angle_gamma   90.00
#
_symmetry.space_group_name_H-M   'P 1'
#
loop_
_entity.id
_entity.type
_entity.pdbx_description
1 polymer ?
#
loop_
_entity_poly.entity_id
_entity_poly.type
_entity_poly.pdbx_seq_one_letter_code
_entity_poly.pdbx_strand_id
1 'polypeptide(L)'
;YDFYHLALARYNNNESYEDAVAELIDDFEKKCPKKLHIFIGVIDRVNRCLDAIESYLLSFLTENNDYDLDSLVSSTFGYFLANDEEKERMKTVFSVVRDYLLNTVNNTDKRAAFSRTLLGTKQLLELEKWVIENSDTLMNCETSSEILQIVIPKLVEYSENKCLKAITTESEIPNIANMWISGMSYKQILEYAAENNVMIIRRKKEAKIQLSEIIDICDEGFGYASTLIINAISELLRFNCEDSEDACKLLGELSKQMRYGLPTKKSIIIYESGFGDRVISLRLAAALQGFLIRNKRQFQKAAKSKKDSLMDILIGFPKIFSDRTAEI
;
A
#
# COMPACT_ATOMS: atom_id res chain seq x y z
N TYR A 1 -24.43 18.64 -2.27
CA TYR A 1 -23.99 18.56 -0.86
C TYR A 1 -22.65 19.24 -0.78
N ASP A 2 -22.47 20.20 0.12
CA ASP A 2 -21.18 20.84 0.33
C ASP A 2 -20.38 19.99 1.32
N PHE A 3 -19.28 19.40 0.86
CA PHE A 3 -18.45 18.51 1.67
C PHE A 3 -17.48 19.26 2.59
N TYR A 4 -17.41 20.59 2.50
CA TYR A 4 -16.56 21.41 3.37
C TYR A 4 -16.89 21.20 4.86
N HIS A 5 -18.17 21.26 5.23
CA HIS A 5 -18.58 21.05 6.61
C HIS A 5 -18.34 19.62 7.10
N LEU A 6 -18.47 18.64 6.20
CA LEU A 6 -18.14 17.25 6.52
C LEU A 6 -16.63 17.10 6.81
N ALA A 7 -15.79 17.77 6.03
CA ALA A 7 -14.34 17.75 6.25
C ALA A 7 -13.96 18.36 7.61
N LEU A 8 -14.58 19.48 7.99
CA LEU A 8 -14.35 20.08 9.31
C LEU A 8 -14.88 19.20 10.45
N ALA A 9 -16.01 18.52 10.27
CA ALA A 9 -16.62 17.66 11.28
C ALA A 9 -15.69 16.51 11.70
N ARG A 10 -14.88 15.97 10.78
CA ARG A 10 -13.91 14.91 11.07
C ARG A 10 -12.94 15.27 12.20
N TYR A 11 -12.56 16.54 12.29
CA TYR A 11 -11.58 17.00 13.28
C TYR A 11 -12.22 17.68 14.47
N ASN A 12 -13.28 18.46 14.25
CA ASN A 12 -13.95 19.20 15.33
C ASN A 12 -14.83 18.28 16.19
N ASN A 13 -15.38 17.20 15.62
CA ASN A 13 -16.31 16.28 16.28
C ASN A 13 -15.92 14.81 16.01
N ASN A 14 -14.62 14.50 16.09
CA ASN A 14 -14.04 13.21 15.67
C ASN A 14 -14.77 11.97 16.22
N GLU A 15 -15.18 11.99 17.50
CA GLU A 15 -15.89 10.85 18.13
C GLU A 15 -17.22 10.50 17.45
N SER A 16 -17.90 11.49 16.87
CA SER A 16 -19.21 11.33 16.21
C SER A 16 -19.12 11.34 14.68
N TYR A 17 -17.92 11.43 14.11
CA TYR A 17 -17.75 11.62 12.67
C TYR A 17 -18.32 10.45 11.85
N GLU A 18 -18.03 9.22 12.27
CA GLU A 18 -18.50 8.01 11.59
C GLU A 18 -20.03 7.90 11.64
N ASP A 19 -20.63 8.23 12.80
CA ASP A 19 -22.09 8.25 12.98
C ASP A 19 -22.72 9.32 12.08
N ALA A 20 -22.14 10.52 12.02
CA ALA A 20 -22.60 11.58 11.14
C ALA A 20 -22.49 11.21 9.65
N VAL A 21 -21.44 10.49 9.26
CA VAL A 21 -21.30 9.94 7.89
C VAL A 21 -22.37 8.89 7.62
N ALA A 22 -22.64 7.99 8.57
CA ALA A 22 -23.66 6.95 8.42
C ALA A 22 -25.07 7.55 8.28
N GLU A 23 -25.43 8.51 9.12
CA GLU A 23 -26.69 9.25 9.02
C GLU A 23 -26.81 9.98 7.68
N LEU A 24 -25.74 10.64 7.23
CA LEU A 24 -25.70 11.33 5.95
C LEU A 24 -25.90 10.38 4.76
N ILE A 25 -25.33 9.18 4.82
CA ILE A 25 -25.49 8.14 3.79
C ILE A 25 -26.93 7.62 3.78
N ASP A 26 -27.53 7.32 4.92
CA ASP A 26 -28.92 6.86 5.03
C ASP A 26 -29.92 7.91 4.51
N ASP A 27 -29.73 9.17 4.89
CA ASP A 27 -30.51 10.29 4.39
C ASP A 27 -30.37 10.49 2.88
N PHE A 28 -29.16 10.30 2.35
CA PHE A 28 -28.91 10.39 0.92
C PHE A 28 -29.54 9.21 0.16
N GLU A 29 -29.50 7.99 0.72
CA GLU A 29 -30.12 6.80 0.15
C GLU A 29 -31.63 6.98 0.01
N LYS A 30 -32.29 7.51 1.03
CA LYS A 30 -33.75 7.81 1.00
C LYS A 30 -34.11 8.80 -0.11
N LYS A 31 -33.27 9.81 -0.34
CA LYS A 31 -33.53 10.88 -1.32
C LYS A 31 -33.12 10.51 -2.75
N CYS A 32 -31.98 9.83 -2.91
CA CYS A 32 -31.28 9.65 -4.18
C CYS A 32 -30.62 8.26 -4.30
N PRO A 33 -31.36 7.14 -4.20
CA PRO A 33 -30.77 5.80 -4.09
C PRO A 33 -29.93 5.40 -5.32
N LYS A 34 -30.30 5.86 -6.52
CA LYS A 34 -29.57 5.57 -7.77
C LYS A 34 -28.15 6.14 -7.78
N LYS A 35 -27.87 7.19 -7.00
CA LYS A 35 -26.56 7.87 -6.94
C LYS A 35 -25.77 7.58 -5.66
N LEU A 36 -26.28 6.70 -4.79
CA LEU A 36 -25.66 6.38 -3.49
C LEU A 36 -24.18 5.98 -3.63
N HIS A 37 -23.87 5.09 -4.57
CA HIS A 37 -22.49 4.63 -4.80
C HIS A 37 -21.54 5.77 -5.20
N ILE A 38 -22.03 6.77 -5.95
CA ILE A 38 -21.23 7.95 -6.32
C ILE A 38 -20.99 8.80 -5.07
N PHE A 39 -22.04 9.00 -4.27
CA PHE A 39 -21.99 9.80 -3.06
C PHE A 39 -21.02 9.23 -2.01
N ILE A 40 -21.11 7.92 -1.74
CA ILE A 40 -20.15 7.20 -0.89
C ILE A 40 -18.73 7.38 -1.44
N GLY A 41 -18.53 7.17 -2.75
CA GLY A 41 -17.22 7.35 -3.37
C GLY A 41 -16.65 8.78 -3.26
N VAL A 42 -17.50 9.81 -3.16
CA VAL A 42 -17.06 11.19 -2.90
C VAL A 42 -16.67 11.37 -1.43
N ILE A 43 -17.42 10.81 -0.48
CA ILE A 43 -17.04 10.82 0.95
C ILE A 43 -15.68 10.15 1.14
N ASP A 44 -15.49 8.97 0.55
CA ASP A 44 -14.21 8.26 0.61
C ASP A 44 -13.07 9.11 0.03
N ARG A 45 -13.34 9.87 -1.04
CA ARG A 45 -12.35 10.75 -1.65
C ARG A 45 -12.01 11.94 -0.73
N VAL A 46 -13.01 12.52 -0.07
CA VAL A 46 -12.79 13.58 0.92
C VAL A 46 -11.90 13.05 2.04
N ASN A 47 -12.20 11.88 2.59
CA ASN A 47 -11.39 11.26 3.64
C ASN A 47 -9.95 11.00 3.21
N ARG A 48 -9.73 10.46 2.01
CA ARG A 48 -8.36 10.28 1.48
C ARG A 48 -7.61 11.60 1.29
N CYS A 49 -8.31 12.65 0.85
CA CYS A 49 -7.70 13.97 0.74
C CYS A 49 -7.30 14.52 2.12
N LEU A 50 -8.11 14.27 3.14
CA LEU A 50 -7.81 14.64 4.52
C LEU A 50 -6.63 13.85 5.09
N ASP A 51 -6.56 12.54 4.84
CA ASP A 51 -5.39 11.70 5.19
C ASP A 51 -4.10 12.25 4.55
N ALA A 52 -4.17 12.64 3.27
CA ALA A 52 -3.03 13.22 2.57
C ALA A 52 -2.60 14.60 3.15
N ILE A 53 -3.55 15.42 3.59
CA ILE A 53 -3.26 16.70 4.27
C ILE A 53 -2.61 16.42 5.63
N GLU A 54 -3.09 15.41 6.37
CA GLU A 54 -2.47 14.98 7.63
C GLU A 54 -1.02 14.55 7.42
N SER A 55 -0.75 13.66 6.47
CA SER A 55 0.63 13.21 6.16
C SER A 55 1.51 14.37 5.70
N TYR A 56 0.99 15.27 4.86
CA TYR A 56 1.69 16.47 4.43
C TYR A 56 2.09 17.34 5.62
N LEU A 57 1.14 17.70 6.49
CA LEU A 57 1.40 18.54 7.65
C LEU A 57 2.36 17.86 8.65
N LEU A 58 2.20 16.56 8.90
CA LEU A 58 3.11 15.81 9.77
C LEU A 58 4.57 15.90 9.33
N SER A 59 4.84 16.00 8.01
CA SER A 59 6.20 16.16 7.48
C SER A 59 6.86 17.50 7.84
N PHE A 60 6.07 18.52 8.20
CA PHE A 60 6.57 19.82 8.69
C PHE A 60 6.50 19.93 10.21
N LEU A 61 5.61 19.21 10.87
CA LEU A 61 5.45 19.26 12.34
C LEU A 61 6.48 18.42 13.11
N THR A 62 7.54 17.95 12.46
CA THR A 62 8.57 17.08 13.07
C THR A 62 9.54 17.82 13.99
N GLU A 63 9.61 19.15 13.90
CA GLU A 63 10.47 20.00 14.72
C GLU A 63 9.63 21.06 15.45
N ASN A 64 10.16 21.67 16.52
CA ASN A 64 9.51 22.77 17.25
C ASN A 64 9.53 24.11 16.48
N ASN A 65 9.69 24.06 15.15
CA ASN A 65 9.69 25.25 14.32
C ASN A 65 8.24 25.68 14.10
N ASP A 66 7.98 26.97 14.32
CA ASP A 66 6.70 27.60 14.03
C ASP A 66 6.60 27.80 12.51
N TYR A 67 6.30 26.71 11.80
CA TYR A 67 6.10 26.77 10.36
C TYR A 67 4.85 27.58 10.06
N ASP A 68 5.01 28.60 9.21
CA ASP A 68 3.91 29.42 8.74
C ASP A 68 2.94 28.56 7.91
N LEU A 69 1.77 28.29 8.50
CA LEU A 69 0.72 27.49 7.87
C LEU A 69 0.23 28.14 6.57
N ASP A 70 0.20 29.48 6.49
CA ASP A 70 -0.21 30.17 5.27
C ASP A 70 0.77 29.89 4.12
N SER A 71 2.07 29.83 4.42
CA SER A 71 3.10 29.41 3.45
C SER A 71 2.91 27.94 3.03
N LEU A 72 2.61 27.04 3.96
CA LEU A 72 2.39 25.62 3.66
C LEU A 72 1.15 25.39 2.78
N VAL A 73 0.07 26.14 3.03
CA VAL A 73 -1.17 26.07 2.24
C VAL A 73 -0.95 26.69 0.86
N SER A 74 -0.35 27.89 0.82
CA SER A 74 -0.20 28.67 -0.41
C SER A 74 0.81 28.08 -1.40
N SER A 75 1.73 27.23 -0.93
CA SER A 75 2.65 26.47 -1.77
C SER A 75 2.01 25.26 -2.45
N THR A 76 0.78 24.89 -2.10
CA THR A 76 0.07 23.78 -2.75
C THR A 76 -0.46 24.18 -4.13
N PHE A 77 -0.40 23.25 -5.09
CA PHE A 77 -0.99 23.46 -6.42
C PHE A 77 -2.51 23.72 -6.36
N GLY A 78 -3.20 23.11 -5.39
CA GLY A 78 -4.63 23.36 -5.16
C GLY A 78 -4.93 24.82 -4.84
N TYR A 79 -4.10 25.46 -4.01
CA TYR A 79 -4.29 26.86 -3.63
C TYR A 79 -4.09 27.82 -4.81
N PHE A 80 -3.15 27.51 -5.72
CA PHE A 80 -2.94 28.29 -6.93
C PHE A 80 -4.16 28.27 -7.88
N LEU A 81 -4.88 27.15 -7.94
CA LEU A 81 -6.06 26.98 -8.79
C LEU A 81 -7.37 27.51 -8.16
N ALA A 82 -7.39 27.66 -6.84
CA ALA A 82 -8.58 28.01 -6.08
C ALA A 82 -8.99 29.49 -6.27
N ASN A 83 -10.30 29.73 -6.22
CA ASN A 83 -10.84 31.09 -6.05
C ASN A 83 -10.67 31.58 -4.59
N ASP A 84 -10.99 32.84 -4.32
CA ASP A 84 -10.76 33.43 -3.00
C ASP A 84 -11.55 32.75 -1.87
N GLU A 85 -12.78 32.30 -2.13
CA GLU A 85 -13.59 31.55 -1.17
C GLU A 85 -12.96 30.17 -0.88
N GLU A 86 -12.53 29.46 -1.94
CA GLU A 86 -11.88 28.16 -1.82
C GLU A 86 -10.54 28.25 -1.07
N LYS A 87 -9.76 29.32 -1.28
CA LYS A 87 -8.51 29.57 -0.56
C LYS A 87 -8.72 29.72 0.94
N GLU A 88 -9.72 30.48 1.36
CA GLU A 88 -10.05 30.65 2.77
C GLU A 88 -10.57 29.35 3.41
N ARG A 89 -11.37 28.58 2.66
CA ARG A 89 -11.77 27.22 3.08
C ARG A 89 -10.57 26.30 3.24
N MET A 90 -9.61 26.32 2.31
CA MET A 90 -8.38 25.53 2.39
C MET A 90 -7.55 25.88 3.62
N LYS A 91 -7.33 27.17 3.90
CA LYS A 91 -6.64 27.62 5.12
C LYS A 91 -7.32 27.12 6.39
N THR A 92 -8.66 27.20 6.43
CA THR A 92 -9.44 26.74 7.57
C THR A 92 -9.27 25.23 7.78
N VAL A 93 -9.38 24.42 6.70
CA VAL A 93 -9.17 22.96 6.78
C VAL A 93 -7.77 22.64 7.29
N PHE A 94 -6.74 23.25 6.72
CA PHE A 94 -5.35 23.01 7.13
C PHE A 94 -5.11 23.41 8.59
N SER A 95 -5.70 24.50 9.06
CA SER A 95 -5.58 24.94 10.46
C SER A 95 -6.21 23.92 11.41
N VAL A 96 -7.42 23.49 11.12
CA VAL A 96 -8.13 22.50 11.95
C VAL A 96 -7.39 21.16 11.95
N VAL A 97 -6.85 20.72 10.82
CA VAL A 97 -6.04 19.49 10.74
C VAL A 97 -4.76 19.64 11.57
N ARG A 98 -4.04 20.76 11.44
CA ARG A 98 -2.81 21.02 12.22
C ARG A 98 -3.10 20.95 13.72
N ASP A 99 -4.14 21.62 14.18
CA ASP A 99 -4.48 21.68 15.60
C ASP A 99 -4.87 20.29 16.13
N TYR A 100 -5.62 19.51 15.33
CA TYR A 100 -5.90 18.11 15.62
C TYR A 100 -4.61 17.28 15.76
N LEU A 101 -3.67 17.41 14.83
CA LEU A 101 -2.40 16.67 14.85
C LEU A 101 -1.54 17.01 16.07
N LEU A 102 -1.44 18.29 16.42
CA LEU A 102 -0.67 18.74 17.59
C LEU A 102 -1.25 18.22 18.91
N ASN A 103 -2.58 18.15 19.00
CA ASN A 103 -3.28 17.61 20.17
C ASN A 103 -3.21 16.09 20.26
N THR A 104 -3.25 15.40 19.11
CA THR A 104 -3.34 13.94 19.05
C THR A 104 -1.97 13.26 19.07
N VAL A 105 -0.99 13.83 18.39
CA VAL A 105 0.39 13.32 18.29
C VAL A 105 1.33 14.39 18.83
N ASN A 106 1.33 14.55 20.15
CA ASN A 106 2.07 15.62 20.84
C ASN A 106 3.61 15.41 20.85
N ASN A 107 4.08 14.19 20.57
CA ASN A 107 5.50 13.85 20.49
C ASN A 107 6.08 14.10 19.08
N THR A 108 7.16 14.88 19.00
CA THR A 108 7.85 15.26 17.74
C THR A 108 8.41 14.06 16.98
N ASP A 109 9.06 13.13 17.67
CA ASP A 109 9.66 11.94 17.06
C ASP A 109 8.59 11.00 16.50
N LYS A 110 7.47 10.88 17.21
CA LYS A 110 6.29 10.15 16.75
C LYS A 110 5.68 10.79 15.51
N ARG A 111 5.56 12.13 15.47
CA ARG A 111 5.13 12.84 14.25
C ARG A 111 6.09 12.58 13.08
N ALA A 112 7.39 12.51 13.35
CA ALA A 112 8.39 12.18 12.33
C ALA A 112 8.31 10.74 11.83
N ALA A 113 7.97 9.77 12.68
CA ALA A 113 7.69 8.41 12.25
C ALA A 113 6.40 8.34 11.41
N PHE A 114 5.32 8.99 11.88
CA PHE A 114 4.03 8.99 11.19
C PHE A 114 4.10 9.68 9.82
N SER A 115 4.88 10.76 9.68
CA SER A 115 5.03 11.50 8.42
C SER A 115 5.70 10.71 7.30
N ARG A 116 6.44 9.65 7.62
CA ARG A 116 7.06 8.75 6.64
C ARG A 116 6.08 7.71 6.11
N THR A 117 4.86 7.68 6.64
CA THR A 117 3.76 6.82 6.20
C THR A 117 2.75 7.64 5.38
N LEU A 118 1.88 6.95 4.63
CA LEU A 118 0.80 7.56 3.86
C LEU A 118 -0.59 7.26 4.45
N LEU A 119 -0.64 6.84 5.72
CA LEU A 119 -1.88 6.50 6.41
C LEU A 119 -2.38 7.72 7.20
N GLY A 120 -3.70 7.79 7.39
CA GLY A 120 -4.31 8.78 8.26
C GLY A 120 -3.94 8.55 9.73
N THR A 121 -3.95 9.60 10.53
CA THR A 121 -3.51 9.59 11.94
C THR A 121 -4.33 8.61 12.79
N LYS A 122 -5.65 8.54 12.58
CA LYS A 122 -6.52 7.56 13.26
C LYS A 122 -6.06 6.13 12.98
N GLN A 123 -5.83 5.81 11.70
CA GLN A 123 -5.35 4.50 11.26
C GLN A 123 -3.96 4.20 11.83
N LEU A 124 -3.07 5.19 11.88
CA LEU A 124 -1.72 5.01 12.43
C LEU A 124 -1.73 4.72 13.92
N LEU A 125 -2.60 5.36 14.71
CA LEU A 125 -2.72 5.08 16.14
C LEU A 125 -3.25 3.66 16.39
N GLU A 126 -4.25 3.23 15.62
CA GLU A 126 -4.79 1.86 15.70
C GLU A 126 -3.75 0.82 15.27
N LEU A 127 -3.03 1.08 14.18
CA LEU A 127 -1.99 0.21 13.67
C LEU A 127 -0.78 0.16 14.62
N GLU A 128 -0.38 1.28 15.21
CA GLU A 128 0.71 1.35 16.18
C GLU A 128 0.41 0.51 17.41
N LYS A 129 -0.80 0.63 17.97
CA LYS A 129 -1.24 -0.21 19.08
C LYS A 129 -1.11 -1.69 18.72
N TRP A 130 -1.59 -2.08 17.54
CA TRP A 130 -1.46 -3.45 17.06
C TRP A 130 0.00 -3.88 16.89
N VAL A 131 0.88 -3.02 16.36
CA VAL A 131 2.32 -3.30 16.21
C VAL A 131 2.97 -3.54 17.56
N ILE A 132 2.66 -2.71 18.57
CA ILE A 132 3.18 -2.88 19.94
C ILE A 132 2.71 -4.20 20.53
N GLU A 133 1.43 -4.55 20.37
CA GLU A 133 0.85 -5.80 20.88
C GLU A 133 1.42 -7.05 20.20
N ASN A 134 1.93 -6.93 18.97
CA ASN A 134 2.44 -8.04 18.17
C ASN A 134 3.95 -8.00 17.95
N SER A 135 4.66 -7.07 18.58
CA SER A 135 6.08 -6.80 18.33
C SER A 135 6.95 -8.03 18.55
N ASP A 136 6.78 -8.74 19.67
CA ASP A 136 7.51 -9.97 19.95
C ASP A 136 7.30 -11.04 18.87
N THR A 137 6.06 -11.21 18.39
CA THR A 137 5.76 -12.20 17.35
C THR A 137 6.38 -11.80 16.02
N LEU A 138 6.32 -10.51 15.67
CA LEU A 138 6.95 -9.97 14.46
C LEU A 138 8.48 -10.10 14.51
N MET A 139 9.10 -9.86 15.68
CA MET A 139 10.55 -9.96 15.88
C MET A 139 11.07 -11.39 15.89
N ASN A 140 10.23 -12.36 16.20
CA ASN A 140 10.57 -13.78 16.18
C ASN A 140 10.36 -14.47 14.82
N CYS A 141 9.91 -13.75 13.80
CA CYS A 141 9.76 -14.31 12.44
C CYS A 141 11.12 -14.47 11.76
N GLU A 142 11.32 -15.59 11.07
CA GLU A 142 12.53 -15.88 10.30
C GLU A 142 12.31 -15.76 8.79
N THR A 143 11.06 -15.88 8.34
CA THR A 143 10.73 -15.90 6.90
C THR A 143 9.64 -14.92 6.49
N SER A 144 9.67 -14.49 5.22
CA SER A 144 8.67 -13.58 4.67
C SER A 144 7.26 -14.19 4.69
N SER A 145 7.14 -15.52 4.60
CA SER A 145 5.85 -16.22 4.71
C SER A 145 5.29 -16.17 6.12
N GLU A 146 6.13 -16.34 7.15
CA GLU A 146 5.72 -16.23 8.56
C GLU A 146 5.22 -14.82 8.88
N ILE A 147 6.02 -13.79 8.55
CA ILE A 147 5.62 -12.41 8.84
C ILE A 147 4.39 -12.02 8.01
N LEU A 148 4.24 -12.53 6.78
CA LEU A 148 3.03 -12.35 5.97
C LEU A 148 1.78 -12.89 6.68
N GLN A 149 1.84 -14.06 7.33
CA GLN A 149 0.69 -14.59 8.07
C GLN A 149 0.21 -13.65 9.17
N ILE A 150 1.15 -12.95 9.83
CA ILE A 150 0.83 -12.01 10.91
C ILE A 150 0.25 -10.71 10.34
N VAL A 151 0.87 -10.15 9.29
CA VAL A 151 0.49 -8.82 8.80
C VAL A 151 -0.70 -8.85 7.84
N ILE A 152 -0.99 -9.97 7.16
CA ILE A 152 -2.03 -10.02 6.12
C ILE A 152 -3.42 -9.53 6.56
N PRO A 153 -3.91 -9.75 7.79
CA PRO A 153 -5.20 -9.17 8.22
C PRO A 153 -5.17 -7.63 8.17
N LYS A 154 -4.07 -7.02 8.59
CA LYS A 154 -3.87 -5.56 8.52
C LYS A 154 -3.72 -5.08 7.09
N LEU A 155 -3.07 -5.87 6.23
CA LEU A 155 -2.99 -5.55 4.80
C LEU A 155 -4.37 -5.47 4.15
N VAL A 156 -5.29 -6.38 4.51
CA VAL A 156 -6.67 -6.40 4.00
C VAL A 156 -7.49 -5.25 4.58
N GLU A 157 -7.42 -5.06 5.90
CA GLU A 157 -8.16 -4.03 6.64
C GLU A 157 -7.91 -2.62 6.06
N TYR A 158 -6.63 -2.25 5.92
CA TYR A 158 -6.21 -0.95 5.41
C TYR A 158 -6.11 -0.88 3.88
N SER A 159 -6.43 -1.97 3.15
CA SER A 159 -6.35 -1.95 1.68
C SER A 159 -7.37 -1.00 1.06
N GLU A 160 -6.98 -0.25 0.04
CA GLU A 160 -7.93 0.46 -0.82
C GLU A 160 -8.42 -0.39 -2.00
N ASN A 161 -7.87 -1.59 -2.18
CA ASN A 161 -8.24 -2.46 -3.28
C ASN A 161 -9.63 -3.09 -3.06
N LYS A 162 -10.56 -2.74 -3.96
CA LYS A 162 -11.96 -3.17 -3.86
C LYS A 162 -12.15 -4.65 -4.08
N CYS A 163 -11.34 -5.29 -4.93
CA CYS A 163 -11.45 -6.73 -5.18
C CYS A 163 -11.00 -7.54 -3.97
N LEU A 164 -9.88 -7.16 -3.35
CA LEU A 164 -9.35 -7.77 -2.13
C LEU A 164 -10.37 -7.66 -1.00
N LYS A 165 -10.95 -6.46 -0.79
CA LYS A 165 -12.01 -6.23 0.22
C LYS A 165 -13.32 -6.93 -0.09
N ALA A 166 -13.55 -7.36 -1.32
CA ALA A 166 -14.79 -8.02 -1.71
C ALA A 166 -14.72 -9.55 -1.54
N ILE A 167 -13.56 -10.14 -1.23
CA ILE A 167 -13.43 -11.58 -0.97
C ILE A 167 -14.23 -11.93 0.29
N THR A 168 -15.12 -12.91 0.19
CA THR A 168 -15.91 -13.41 1.34
C THR A 168 -15.24 -14.58 2.05
N THR A 169 -14.40 -15.33 1.35
CA THR A 169 -13.57 -16.40 1.90
C THR A 169 -12.24 -15.84 2.41
N GLU A 170 -12.29 -14.98 3.43
CA GLU A 170 -11.11 -14.25 3.94
C GLU A 170 -9.96 -15.18 4.38
N SER A 171 -10.29 -16.39 4.86
CA SER A 171 -9.32 -17.43 5.24
C SER A 171 -8.39 -17.87 4.10
N GLU A 172 -8.79 -17.63 2.84
CA GLU A 172 -8.00 -18.00 1.66
C GLU A 172 -7.02 -16.92 1.21
N ILE A 173 -7.20 -15.67 1.66
CA ILE A 173 -6.35 -14.55 1.28
C ILE A 173 -4.86 -14.80 1.60
N PRO A 174 -4.49 -15.33 2.78
CA PRO A 174 -3.09 -15.63 3.09
C PRO A 174 -2.45 -16.63 2.12
N ASN A 175 -3.22 -17.62 1.64
CA ASN A 175 -2.74 -18.62 0.69
C ASN A 175 -2.49 -18.00 -0.68
N ILE A 176 -3.42 -17.18 -1.18
CA ILE A 176 -3.27 -16.44 -2.43
C ILE A 176 -2.06 -15.49 -2.35
N ALA A 177 -1.88 -14.78 -1.24
CA ALA A 177 -0.74 -13.89 -1.03
C ALA A 177 0.60 -14.67 -1.00
N ASN A 178 0.65 -15.83 -0.34
CA ASN A 178 1.82 -16.72 -0.35
C ASN A 178 2.16 -17.20 -1.77
N MET A 179 1.17 -17.60 -2.55
CA MET A 179 1.38 -18.01 -3.95
C MET A 179 1.94 -16.86 -4.79
N TRP A 180 1.43 -15.64 -4.57
CA TRP A 180 1.91 -14.44 -5.24
C TRP A 180 3.39 -14.15 -4.94
N ILE A 181 3.77 -14.06 -3.66
CA ILE A 181 5.18 -13.83 -3.28
C ILE A 181 6.08 -15.00 -3.69
N SER A 182 5.54 -16.21 -3.85
CA SER A 182 6.25 -17.38 -4.36
C SER A 182 6.46 -17.35 -5.88
N GLY A 183 5.89 -16.38 -6.59
CA GLY A 183 6.03 -16.22 -8.04
C GLY A 183 5.06 -17.03 -8.89
N MET A 184 4.02 -17.62 -8.31
CA MET A 184 3.02 -18.41 -9.05
C MET A 184 2.22 -17.58 -10.04
N SER A 185 2.02 -18.07 -11.26
CA SER A 185 1.27 -17.37 -12.32
C SER A 185 -0.17 -17.05 -11.90
N TYR A 186 -0.77 -16.00 -12.48
CA TYR A 186 -2.17 -15.68 -12.23
C TYR A 186 -3.10 -16.86 -12.53
N LYS A 187 -2.74 -17.67 -13.54
CA LYS A 187 -3.47 -18.91 -13.86
C LYS A 187 -3.41 -19.93 -12.72
N GLN A 188 -2.23 -20.19 -12.17
CA GLN A 188 -2.07 -21.12 -11.03
C GLN A 188 -2.82 -20.63 -9.79
N ILE A 189 -2.78 -19.32 -9.52
CA ILE A 189 -3.52 -18.72 -8.41
C ILE A 189 -5.04 -18.85 -8.65
N LEU A 190 -5.51 -18.65 -9.87
CA LEU A 190 -6.92 -18.86 -10.23
C LEU A 190 -7.34 -20.33 -10.11
N GLU A 191 -6.49 -21.27 -10.50
CA GLU A 191 -6.73 -22.71 -10.35
C GLU A 191 -6.88 -23.08 -8.87
N TYR A 192 -5.96 -22.64 -8.02
CA TYR A 192 -6.07 -22.77 -6.56
C TYR A 192 -7.38 -22.18 -6.03
N ALA A 193 -7.73 -20.98 -6.49
CA ALA A 193 -8.92 -20.29 -6.04
C ALA A 193 -10.21 -21.02 -6.45
N ALA A 194 -10.22 -21.65 -7.62
CA ALA A 194 -11.33 -22.48 -8.08
C ALA A 194 -11.46 -23.78 -7.27
N GLU A 195 -10.34 -24.43 -6.95
CA GLU A 195 -10.28 -25.67 -6.15
C GLU A 195 -10.76 -25.44 -4.70
N ASN A 196 -10.42 -24.29 -4.11
CA ASN A 196 -10.78 -23.93 -2.74
C ASN A 196 -12.07 -23.10 -2.63
N ASN A 197 -12.84 -22.99 -3.72
CA ASN A 197 -14.10 -22.26 -3.79
C ASN A 197 -14.00 -20.82 -3.26
N VAL A 198 -12.97 -20.07 -3.67
CA VAL A 198 -12.81 -18.66 -3.30
C VAL A 198 -13.95 -17.84 -3.90
N MET A 199 -14.66 -17.13 -3.02
CA MET A 199 -15.84 -16.34 -3.38
C MET A 199 -15.58 -14.84 -3.18
N ILE A 200 -16.27 -14.03 -4.00
CA ILE A 200 -16.18 -12.58 -4.00
C ILE A 200 -17.57 -11.95 -4.16
N ILE A 201 -17.82 -10.82 -3.52
CA ILE A 201 -19.00 -9.99 -3.78
C ILE A 201 -18.81 -9.22 -5.09
N ARG A 202 -19.61 -9.57 -6.10
CA ARG A 202 -19.67 -8.89 -7.38
C ARG A 202 -21.08 -8.40 -7.65
N ARG A 203 -21.24 -7.09 -7.86
CA ARG A 203 -22.57 -6.47 -8.11
C ARG A 203 -23.62 -6.88 -7.05
N LYS A 204 -23.23 -6.83 -5.77
CA LYS A 204 -24.06 -7.21 -4.61
C LYS A 204 -24.47 -8.68 -4.54
N LYS A 205 -23.81 -9.56 -5.28
CA LYS A 205 -24.02 -11.01 -5.23
C LYS A 205 -22.71 -11.73 -5.04
N GLU A 206 -22.74 -12.80 -4.27
CA GLU A 206 -21.59 -13.69 -4.17
C GLU A 206 -21.37 -14.42 -5.49
N ALA A 207 -20.12 -14.49 -5.93
CA ALA A 207 -19.71 -15.11 -7.18
C ALA A 207 -18.34 -15.75 -7.04
N LYS A 208 -18.02 -16.72 -7.90
CA LYS A 208 -16.67 -17.26 -8.01
C LYS A 208 -15.72 -16.17 -8.51
N ILE A 209 -14.50 -16.18 -8.00
CA ILE A 209 -13.43 -15.30 -8.47
C ILE A 209 -13.04 -15.63 -9.92
N GLN A 210 -12.71 -14.60 -10.72
CA GLN A 210 -12.24 -14.75 -12.10
C GLN A 210 -10.83 -14.19 -12.25
N LEU A 211 -10.21 -14.47 -13.40
CA LEU A 211 -8.85 -14.06 -13.70
C LEU A 211 -8.63 -12.55 -13.55
N SER A 212 -9.61 -11.72 -13.96
CA SER A 212 -9.51 -10.26 -13.85
C SER A 212 -9.41 -9.80 -12.39
N GLU A 213 -10.13 -10.43 -11.46
CA GLU A 213 -10.00 -10.10 -10.04
C GLU A 213 -8.68 -10.63 -9.47
N ILE A 214 -8.22 -11.81 -9.87
CA ILE A 214 -6.89 -12.32 -9.46
C ILE A 214 -5.78 -11.35 -9.89
N ILE A 215 -5.83 -10.84 -11.12
CA ILE A 215 -4.85 -9.84 -11.60
C ILE A 215 -4.93 -8.57 -10.74
N ASP A 216 -6.12 -8.02 -10.52
CA ASP A 216 -6.31 -6.81 -9.72
C ASP A 216 -5.84 -6.98 -8.27
N ILE A 217 -6.17 -8.12 -7.64
CA ILE A 217 -5.73 -8.43 -6.27
C ILE A 217 -4.21 -8.56 -6.20
N CYS A 218 -3.58 -9.24 -7.16
CA CYS A 218 -2.13 -9.42 -7.15
C CYS A 218 -1.39 -8.10 -7.42
N ASP A 219 -1.79 -7.35 -8.44
CA ASP A 219 -1.04 -6.18 -8.90
C ASP A 219 -1.37 -4.93 -8.06
N GLU A 220 -2.65 -4.61 -7.88
CA GLU A 220 -3.10 -3.41 -7.19
C GLU A 220 -3.30 -3.66 -5.68
N GLY A 221 -3.83 -4.83 -5.30
CA GLY A 221 -4.00 -5.21 -3.90
C GLY A 221 -2.66 -5.47 -3.20
N PHE A 222 -1.98 -6.54 -3.60
CA PHE A 222 -0.72 -6.96 -3.00
C PHE A 222 0.47 -6.13 -3.50
N GLY A 223 0.56 -5.88 -4.81
CA GLY A 223 1.69 -5.18 -5.43
C GLY A 223 1.79 -3.70 -5.09
N TYR A 224 0.66 -3.04 -4.88
CA TYR A 224 0.60 -1.61 -4.57
C TYR A 224 0.14 -1.34 -3.14
N ALA A 225 -1.13 -1.60 -2.83
CA ALA A 225 -1.75 -1.18 -1.56
C ALA A 225 -1.06 -1.80 -0.34
N SER A 226 -0.78 -3.11 -0.36
CA SER A 226 -0.10 -3.78 0.75
C SER A 226 1.30 -3.21 1.03
N THR A 227 2.03 -2.72 0.02
CA THR A 227 3.40 -2.23 0.23
C THR A 227 3.44 -0.97 1.11
N LEU A 228 2.41 -0.13 1.02
CA LEU A 228 2.27 1.06 1.88
C LEU A 228 2.07 0.65 3.35
N ILE A 229 1.21 -0.34 3.57
CA ILE A 229 0.88 -0.82 4.92
C ILE A 229 2.07 -1.57 5.53
N ILE A 230 2.77 -2.41 4.76
CA ILE A 230 4.00 -3.09 5.23
C ILE A 230 5.06 -2.07 5.65
N ASN A 231 5.26 -1.00 4.85
CA ASN A 231 6.22 0.04 5.18
C ASN A 231 5.80 0.82 6.44
N ALA A 232 4.50 1.09 6.62
CA ALA A 232 4.00 1.71 7.85
C ALA A 232 4.22 0.82 9.08
N ILE A 233 3.94 -0.48 8.98
CA ILE A 233 4.24 -1.45 10.06
C ILE A 233 5.73 -1.44 10.39
N SER A 234 6.62 -1.43 9.38
CA SER A 234 8.06 -1.41 9.59
C SER A 234 8.52 -0.12 10.28
N GLU A 235 7.96 1.04 9.91
CA GLU A 235 8.31 2.32 10.52
C GLU A 235 7.83 2.41 11.98
N LEU A 236 6.60 1.94 12.25
CA LEU A 236 6.04 1.88 13.59
C LEU A 236 6.80 0.89 14.49
N LEU A 237 7.22 -0.25 13.96
CA LEU A 237 8.01 -1.23 14.70
C LEU A 237 9.39 -0.65 15.03
N ARG A 238 10.04 0.03 14.08
CA ARG A 238 11.32 0.72 14.31
C ARG A 238 11.21 1.82 15.36
N PHE A 239 10.11 2.56 15.35
CA PHE A 239 9.89 3.62 16.33
C PHE A 239 9.66 3.08 17.74
N ASN A 240 8.93 1.97 17.88
CA ASN A 240 8.51 1.45 19.18
C ASN A 240 9.42 0.37 19.78
N CYS A 241 10.32 -0.22 18.99
CA CYS A 241 11.13 -1.37 19.41
C CYS A 241 12.60 -1.24 18.95
N GLU A 242 13.53 -1.14 19.89
CA GLU A 242 14.97 -0.93 19.60
C GLU A 242 15.61 -2.10 18.83
N ASP A 243 15.22 -3.35 19.13
CA ASP A 243 15.80 -4.57 18.53
C ASP A 243 15.07 -5.04 17.26
N SER A 244 14.29 -4.16 16.62
CA SER A 244 13.43 -4.50 15.49
C SER A 244 14.13 -4.59 14.12
N GLU A 245 15.44 -4.40 14.06
CA GLU A 245 16.20 -4.24 12.82
C GLU A 245 16.04 -5.44 11.85
N ASP A 246 16.06 -6.67 12.36
CA ASP A 246 15.93 -7.87 11.53
C ASP A 246 14.49 -8.09 11.05
N ALA A 247 13.49 -7.83 11.90
CA ALA A 247 12.09 -7.81 11.49
C ALA A 247 11.81 -6.74 10.43
N CYS A 248 12.39 -5.54 10.58
CA CYS A 248 12.29 -4.48 9.58
C CYS A 248 12.93 -4.87 8.24
N LYS A 249 14.08 -5.57 8.24
CA LYS A 249 14.65 -6.14 7.02
C LYS A 249 13.71 -7.14 6.38
N LEU A 250 13.11 -8.03 7.17
CA LEU A 250 12.17 -9.04 6.69
C LEU A 250 10.90 -8.42 6.11
N LEU A 251 10.33 -7.39 6.75
CA LEU A 251 9.24 -6.57 6.22
C LEU A 251 9.64 -5.88 4.92
N GLY A 252 10.86 -5.36 4.83
CA GLY A 252 11.39 -4.77 3.60
C GLY A 252 11.53 -5.79 2.46
N GLU A 253 11.92 -7.02 2.78
CA GLU A 253 11.95 -8.12 1.80
C GLU A 253 10.54 -8.52 1.36
N LEU A 254 9.61 -8.70 2.31
CA LEU A 254 8.21 -8.99 2.02
C LEU A 254 7.58 -7.87 1.15
N SER A 255 7.85 -6.60 1.46
CA SER A 255 7.36 -5.44 0.70
C SER A 255 7.77 -5.54 -0.78
N LYS A 256 9.02 -5.94 -1.06
CA LYS A 256 9.49 -6.14 -2.45
C LYS A 256 8.91 -7.40 -3.09
N GLN A 257 8.79 -8.51 -2.36
CA GLN A 257 8.19 -9.73 -2.89
C GLN A 257 6.72 -9.49 -3.26
N MET A 258 5.97 -8.79 -2.40
CA MET A 258 4.60 -8.37 -2.65
C MET A 258 4.54 -7.42 -3.85
N ARG A 259 5.41 -6.40 -3.92
CA ARG A 259 5.44 -5.45 -5.04
C ARG A 259 5.56 -6.12 -6.40
N TYR A 260 6.45 -7.10 -6.52
CA TYR A 260 6.82 -7.67 -7.82
C TYR A 260 6.22 -9.06 -8.08
N GLY A 261 5.66 -9.72 -7.06
CA GLY A 261 5.28 -11.14 -7.13
C GLY A 261 6.49 -12.03 -7.41
N LEU A 262 7.64 -11.72 -6.82
CA LEU A 262 8.91 -12.39 -7.10
C LEU A 262 9.51 -12.97 -5.81
N PRO A 263 9.88 -14.26 -5.78
CA PRO A 263 10.24 -14.96 -4.55
C PRO A 263 11.62 -14.61 -4.02
N THR A 264 12.57 -14.31 -4.90
CA THR A 264 13.98 -14.18 -4.50
C THR A 264 14.53 -12.79 -4.75
N LYS A 265 15.48 -12.38 -3.91
CA LYS A 265 16.30 -11.18 -4.12
C LYS A 265 16.94 -11.15 -5.52
N LYS A 266 17.37 -12.30 -6.03
CA LYS A 266 17.92 -12.43 -7.39
C LYS A 266 16.90 -12.03 -8.45
N SER A 267 15.70 -12.61 -8.43
CA SER A 267 14.65 -12.28 -9.41
C SER A 267 14.22 -10.82 -9.31
N ILE A 268 14.15 -10.27 -8.09
CA ILE A 268 13.82 -8.85 -7.86
C ILE A 268 14.90 -7.93 -8.46
N ILE A 269 16.19 -8.22 -8.25
CA ILE A 269 17.29 -7.44 -8.83
C ILE A 269 17.26 -7.46 -10.35
N ILE A 270 16.91 -8.61 -10.95
CA ILE A 270 16.79 -8.75 -12.41
C ILE A 270 15.66 -7.86 -12.91
N TYR A 271 14.50 -7.91 -12.25
CA TYR A 271 13.34 -7.06 -12.56
C TYR A 271 13.72 -5.58 -12.52
N GLU A 272 14.31 -5.13 -11.40
CA GLU A 272 14.76 -3.74 -11.18
C GLU A 272 15.92 -3.31 -12.10
N SER A 273 16.59 -4.26 -12.78
CA SER A 273 17.67 -3.96 -13.73
C SER A 273 17.18 -3.62 -15.15
N GLY A 274 15.86 -3.64 -15.37
CA GLY A 274 15.22 -3.31 -16.65
C GLY A 274 14.50 -4.50 -17.30
N PHE A 275 14.41 -5.64 -16.62
CA PHE A 275 13.60 -6.79 -17.06
C PHE A 275 12.27 -6.80 -16.32
N GLY A 276 11.54 -5.69 -16.39
CA GLY A 276 10.32 -5.39 -15.63
C GLY A 276 9.09 -6.25 -15.96
N ASP A 277 9.30 -7.51 -16.30
CA ASP A 277 8.27 -8.54 -16.44
C ASP A 277 8.61 -9.71 -15.50
N ARG A 278 7.60 -10.19 -14.79
CA ARG A 278 7.75 -11.21 -13.75
C ARG A 278 8.18 -12.57 -14.32
N VAL A 279 7.58 -12.98 -15.43
CA VAL A 279 7.88 -14.25 -16.10
C VAL A 279 9.31 -14.23 -16.64
N ILE A 280 9.71 -13.13 -17.26
CA ILE A 280 11.07 -12.94 -17.77
C ILE A 280 12.08 -12.95 -16.62
N SER A 281 11.82 -12.17 -15.56
CA SER A 281 12.71 -12.12 -14.40
C SER A 281 12.91 -13.48 -13.74
N LEU A 282 11.85 -14.29 -13.63
CA LEU A 282 11.93 -15.66 -13.13
C LEU A 282 12.76 -16.57 -14.05
N ARG A 283 12.53 -16.52 -15.37
CA ARG A 283 13.29 -17.32 -16.34
C ARG A 283 14.78 -16.98 -16.35
N LEU A 284 15.11 -15.70 -16.34
CA LEU A 284 16.50 -15.23 -16.27
C LEU A 284 17.14 -15.61 -14.93
N ALA A 285 16.42 -15.50 -13.82
CA ALA A 285 16.91 -15.94 -12.51
C ALA A 285 17.24 -17.43 -12.49
N ALA A 286 16.40 -18.26 -13.12
CA ALA A 286 16.62 -19.70 -13.26
C ALA A 286 17.83 -20.01 -14.15
N ALA A 287 18.00 -19.31 -15.28
CA ALA A 287 19.17 -19.46 -16.15
C ALA A 287 20.49 -19.06 -15.46
N LEU A 288 20.42 -18.17 -14.47
CA LEU A 288 21.53 -17.75 -13.63
C LEU A 288 21.57 -18.51 -12.29
N GLN A 289 21.01 -19.72 -12.23
CA GLN A 289 21.20 -20.61 -11.08
C GLN A 289 22.71 -20.88 -10.87
N GLY A 290 23.15 -20.92 -9.61
CA GLY A 290 24.56 -21.01 -9.24
C GLY A 290 25.31 -19.69 -9.14
N PHE A 291 24.80 -18.60 -9.72
CA PHE A 291 25.37 -17.26 -9.50
C PHE A 291 24.81 -16.62 -8.23
N LEU A 292 25.69 -16.08 -7.39
CA LEU A 292 25.31 -15.25 -6.24
C LEU A 292 25.08 -13.82 -6.71
N ILE A 293 23.81 -13.39 -6.73
CA ILE A 293 23.40 -12.06 -7.19
C ILE A 293 22.73 -11.32 -6.03
N ARG A 294 23.45 -10.35 -5.45
CA ARG A 294 22.99 -9.50 -4.35
C ARG A 294 22.81 -8.03 -4.75
N ASN A 295 23.33 -7.64 -5.92
CA ASN A 295 23.15 -6.30 -6.49
C ASN A 295 23.21 -6.32 -8.02
N LYS A 296 22.84 -5.19 -8.64
CA LYS A 296 22.81 -4.99 -10.09
C LYS A 296 24.15 -5.26 -10.78
N ARG A 297 25.28 -4.86 -10.18
CA ARG A 297 26.62 -5.08 -10.75
C ARG A 297 26.95 -6.57 -10.86
N GLN A 298 26.61 -7.34 -9.83
CA GLN A 298 26.79 -8.81 -9.85
C GLN A 298 25.88 -9.47 -10.88
N PHE A 299 24.64 -9.00 -11.01
CA PHE A 299 23.75 -9.45 -12.09
C PHE A 299 24.36 -9.18 -13.46
N GLN A 300 24.83 -7.95 -13.74
CA GLN A 300 25.45 -7.61 -15.02
C GLN A 300 26.66 -8.49 -15.34
N LYS A 301 27.51 -8.78 -14.35
CA LYS A 301 28.66 -9.68 -14.53
C LYS A 301 28.20 -11.11 -14.88
N ALA A 302 27.20 -11.63 -14.17
CA ALA A 302 26.64 -12.95 -14.44
C ALA A 302 26.00 -13.01 -15.83
N ALA A 303 25.20 -11.99 -16.19
CA ALA A 303 24.54 -11.88 -17.48
C ALA A 303 25.54 -11.84 -18.64
N LYS A 304 26.66 -11.10 -18.52
CA LYS A 304 27.75 -11.12 -19.52
C LYS A 304 28.31 -12.52 -19.74
N SER A 305 28.54 -13.26 -18.66
CA SER A 305 29.11 -14.61 -18.75
C SER A 305 28.17 -15.66 -19.35
N LYS A 306 26.87 -15.38 -19.38
CA LYS A 306 25.82 -16.27 -19.89
C LYS A 306 25.01 -15.62 -21.02
N LYS A 307 25.58 -14.64 -21.73
CA LYS A 307 24.86 -13.75 -22.66
C LYS A 307 24.05 -14.53 -23.70
N ASP A 308 24.67 -15.49 -24.37
CA ASP A 308 24.02 -16.28 -25.43
C ASP A 308 22.82 -17.06 -24.88
N SER A 309 22.99 -17.73 -23.73
CA SER A 309 21.91 -18.46 -23.05
C SER A 309 20.76 -17.55 -22.62
N LEU A 310 21.04 -16.32 -22.18
CA LEU A 310 19.99 -15.36 -21.85
C LEU A 310 19.28 -14.85 -23.11
N MET A 311 20.01 -14.59 -24.20
CA MET A 311 19.43 -14.19 -25.48
C MET A 311 18.48 -15.27 -26.01
N ASP A 312 18.85 -16.55 -25.93
CA ASP A 312 18.03 -17.67 -26.37
C ASP A 312 16.68 -17.72 -25.64
N ILE A 313 16.69 -17.46 -24.32
CA ILE A 313 15.48 -17.39 -23.50
C ILE A 313 14.56 -16.25 -23.95
N LEU A 314 15.14 -15.16 -24.46
CA LEU A 314 14.45 -13.93 -24.82
C LEU A 314 13.87 -13.93 -26.25
N ILE A 315 14.19 -14.91 -27.10
CA ILE A 315 13.73 -14.98 -28.51
C ILE A 315 12.20 -14.88 -28.64
N GLY A 316 11.45 -15.40 -27.67
CA GLY A 316 9.98 -15.37 -27.66
C GLY A 316 9.34 -14.17 -26.97
N PHE A 317 10.13 -13.19 -26.52
CA PHE A 317 9.66 -12.04 -25.74
C PHE A 317 9.84 -10.71 -26.51
N PRO A 318 9.19 -9.62 -26.07
CA PRO A 318 9.38 -8.31 -26.68
C PRO A 318 10.86 -7.93 -26.82
N LYS A 319 11.23 -7.42 -27.99
CA LYS A 319 12.62 -7.13 -28.38
C LYS A 319 13.38 -6.22 -27.40
N ILE A 320 12.67 -5.38 -26.65
CA ILE A 320 13.25 -4.51 -25.61
C ILE A 320 14.11 -5.29 -24.61
N PHE A 321 13.77 -6.54 -24.28
CA PHE A 321 14.54 -7.34 -23.33
C PHE A 321 15.82 -7.91 -23.94
N SER A 322 15.80 -8.33 -25.21
CA SER A 322 17.01 -8.74 -25.92
C SER A 322 17.93 -7.54 -26.16
N ASP A 323 17.39 -6.39 -26.55
CA ASP A 323 18.15 -5.15 -26.72
C ASP A 323 18.81 -4.75 -25.40
N ARG A 324 18.07 -4.81 -24.29
CA ARG A 324 18.61 -4.57 -22.95
C ARG A 324 19.74 -5.52 -22.58
N THR A 325 19.65 -6.80 -22.96
CA THR A 325 20.70 -7.80 -22.71
C THR A 325 21.93 -7.53 -23.58
N ALA A 326 21.75 -6.97 -24.78
CA ALA A 326 22.86 -6.57 -25.65
C ALA A 326 23.70 -5.44 -25.04
N GLU A 327 23.04 -4.48 -24.37
CA GLU A 327 23.64 -3.31 -23.69
C GLU A 327 24.42 -3.62 -22.42
N ILE A 328 24.16 -4.76 -21.76
CA ILE A 328 24.80 -5.15 -20.50
C ILE A 328 26.30 -5.38 -20.72
#